data_AF-A0A7V7QLY6-F1
#
_entry.id   AF-A0A7V7QLY6-F1
#
_cell.length_a   1.000
_cell.length_b   1.000
_cell.length_c   1.000
_cell.angle_alpha   90.00
_cell.angle_beta   90.00
_cell.angle_gamma   90.00
#
_symmetry.space_group_name_H-M   'P 1'
#
loop_
_entity.id
_entity.type
_entity.pdbx_description
1 polymer ?
#
loop_
_entity_poly.entity_id
_entity_poly.type
_entity_poly.pdbx_seq_one_letter_code
_entity_poly.pdbx_strand_id
1 'polypeptide(L)'
;MKTKGNTDNLKNTKDRLLLFGLILAGIIFIAVLNFIVYANLDEAVASDKVIISNVSELENGKIFFTLESDDTVYAKDCKWQEKNQEIYITIYASRYNFFGKKNMKYDFGMNTVAKNNWLFQVRNNGITKIYYTNAKRPTEHNSQLIWEQDMNLTKVSDEVRTYVKTYPCYGNDIPGMLAEQLFEAKNPYIGDMQANNRLASVINIKKYLGDYKVSLQTKEEPYGWTFEFIDKVEQFNQKEFNETMRNYAYVLIALTDNLSQVSWTYPSEDGQEKQHVSAKEATKALEKEIKSYSKSTIAIQELLYKTGIE
;
A
#
# COMPACT_ATOMS: atom_id res chain seq x y z
N MET A 1 55.43 -60.69 -26.54
CA MET A 1 54.06 -60.66 -25.98
C MET A 1 54.13 -60.42 -24.47
N LYS A 2 53.97 -59.18 -23.98
CA LYS A 2 53.63 -58.83 -22.57
C LYS A 2 53.62 -57.30 -22.41
N THR A 3 52.55 -56.64 -22.84
CA THR A 3 52.27 -55.23 -22.49
C THR A 3 50.77 -54.94 -22.44
N LYS A 4 49.94 -55.69 -23.18
CA LYS A 4 48.48 -55.51 -23.23
C LYS A 4 47.75 -55.69 -21.88
N GLY A 5 48.20 -56.62 -21.03
CA GLY A 5 47.54 -56.93 -19.76
C GLY A 5 47.71 -55.91 -18.64
N ASN A 6 48.77 -55.08 -18.67
CA ASN A 6 49.01 -54.07 -17.62
C ASN A 6 48.28 -52.76 -17.93
N THR A 7 48.17 -52.40 -19.22
CA THR A 7 47.43 -51.21 -19.67
C THR A 7 45.93 -51.33 -19.47
N ASP A 8 45.34 -52.52 -19.69
CA ASP A 8 43.90 -52.75 -19.47
C ASP A 8 43.53 -52.70 -17.97
N ASN A 9 44.41 -53.20 -17.11
CA ASN A 9 44.20 -53.19 -15.65
C ASN A 9 44.35 -51.78 -15.07
N LEU A 10 45.33 -51.00 -15.54
CA LEU A 10 45.47 -49.58 -15.19
C LEU A 10 44.29 -48.73 -15.68
N LYS A 11 43.77 -49.01 -16.88
CA LYS A 11 42.59 -48.31 -17.42
C LYS A 11 41.34 -48.62 -16.59
N ASN A 12 41.08 -49.90 -16.29
CA ASN A 12 39.97 -50.32 -15.43
C ASN A 12 40.06 -49.73 -14.01
N THR A 13 41.27 -49.62 -13.45
CA THR A 13 41.49 -48.99 -12.14
C THR A 13 41.23 -47.48 -12.17
N LYS A 14 41.67 -46.79 -13.23
CA LYS A 14 41.38 -45.37 -13.44
C LYS A 14 39.89 -45.12 -13.66
N ASP A 15 39.23 -45.93 -14.47
CA ASP A 15 37.79 -45.82 -14.74
C ASP A 15 36.97 -46.05 -13.46
N ARG A 16 37.38 -46.99 -12.61
CA ARG A 16 36.80 -47.19 -11.27
C ARG A 16 37.01 -46.00 -10.35
N LEU A 17 38.24 -45.48 -10.25
CA LEU A 17 38.54 -44.27 -9.45
C LEU A 17 37.74 -43.05 -9.91
N LEU A 18 37.58 -42.89 -11.23
CA LEU A 18 36.82 -41.81 -11.83
C LEU A 18 35.31 -41.97 -11.56
N LEU A 19 34.79 -43.20 -11.63
CA LEU A 19 33.42 -43.52 -11.23
C LEU A 19 33.17 -43.28 -9.74
N PHE A 20 34.08 -43.71 -8.87
CA PHE A 20 34.00 -43.43 -7.42
C PHE A 20 34.05 -41.92 -7.14
N GLY A 21 34.91 -41.17 -7.83
CA GLY A 21 34.98 -39.72 -7.74
C GLY A 21 33.68 -39.04 -8.18
N LEU A 22 33.05 -39.50 -9.27
CA LEU A 22 31.76 -39.00 -9.75
C LEU A 22 30.62 -39.34 -8.78
N ILE A 23 30.61 -40.54 -8.20
CA ILE A 23 29.62 -40.93 -7.19
C ILE A 23 29.76 -40.08 -5.93
N LEU A 24 31.00 -39.88 -5.45
CA LEU A 24 31.27 -39.05 -4.28
C LEU A 24 30.87 -37.58 -4.52
N ALA A 25 31.21 -37.04 -5.70
CA ALA A 25 30.80 -35.71 -6.11
C ALA A 25 29.27 -35.58 -6.20
N GLY A 26 28.58 -36.62 -6.71
CA GLY A 26 27.12 -36.69 -6.74
C GLY A 26 26.49 -36.70 -5.34
N ILE A 27 27.04 -37.46 -4.40
CA ILE A 27 26.57 -37.50 -3.01
C ILE A 27 26.78 -36.14 -2.34
N ILE A 28 27.96 -35.52 -2.50
CA ILE A 28 28.24 -34.19 -1.98
C ILE A 28 27.28 -33.16 -2.58
N PHE A 29 27.04 -33.22 -3.89
CA PHE A 29 26.10 -32.32 -4.56
C PHE A 29 24.68 -32.46 -3.99
N ILE A 30 24.18 -33.69 -3.80
CA ILE A 30 22.85 -33.94 -3.21
C ILE A 30 22.79 -33.44 -1.75
N ALA A 31 23.85 -33.67 -0.96
CA ALA A 31 23.90 -33.20 0.42
C ALA A 31 23.91 -31.65 0.50
N VAL A 32 24.68 -30.98 -0.36
CA VAL A 32 24.70 -29.52 -0.48
C VAL A 32 23.34 -29.00 -0.94
N LEU A 33 22.72 -29.64 -1.93
CA LEU A 33 21.38 -29.27 -2.41
C LEU A 33 20.32 -29.42 -1.32
N ASN A 34 20.31 -30.54 -0.59
CA ASN A 34 19.40 -30.76 0.53
C ASN A 34 19.65 -29.75 1.67
N PHE A 35 20.90 -29.44 1.97
CA PHE A 35 21.24 -28.40 2.96
C PHE A 35 20.75 -27.02 2.52
N ILE A 36 20.93 -26.66 1.24
CA ILE A 36 20.42 -25.40 0.68
C ILE A 36 18.88 -25.37 0.76
N VAL A 37 18.18 -26.45 0.37
CA VAL A 37 16.72 -26.52 0.45
C VAL A 37 16.26 -26.38 1.91
N TYR A 38 16.85 -27.15 2.82
CA TYR A 38 16.54 -27.09 4.25
C TYR A 38 16.82 -25.72 4.86
N ALA A 39 17.93 -25.08 4.50
CA ALA A 39 18.30 -23.75 4.94
C ALA A 39 17.32 -22.65 4.47
N ASN A 40 16.66 -22.89 3.34
CA ASN A 40 15.67 -21.98 2.74
C ASN A 40 14.22 -22.31 3.13
N LEU A 41 13.97 -23.32 3.98
CA LEU A 41 12.63 -23.53 4.52
C LEU A 41 12.29 -22.41 5.50
N ASP A 42 11.16 -21.76 5.24
CA ASP A 42 10.63 -20.70 6.06
C ASP A 42 10.04 -21.28 7.36
N GLU A 43 10.44 -20.72 8.50
CA GLU A 43 9.96 -21.09 9.82
C GLU A 43 9.19 -19.94 10.46
N ALA A 44 8.05 -20.27 11.07
CA ALA A 44 7.23 -19.28 11.77
C ALA A 44 8.00 -18.78 13.00
N VAL A 45 8.18 -17.46 13.09
CA VAL A 45 8.91 -16.83 14.18
C VAL A 45 8.09 -16.96 15.47
N ALA A 46 8.71 -17.45 16.53
CA ALA A 46 8.03 -17.65 17.81
C ALA A 46 7.50 -16.32 18.40
N SER A 47 6.35 -16.37 19.08
CA SER A 47 5.70 -15.16 19.62
C SER A 47 6.54 -14.45 20.68
N ASP A 48 7.33 -15.17 21.46
CA ASP A 48 8.27 -14.61 22.43
C ASP A 48 9.48 -13.90 21.77
N LYS A 49 9.63 -14.06 20.46
CA LYS A 49 10.65 -13.40 19.63
C LYS A 49 10.10 -12.21 18.84
N VAL A 50 8.84 -11.84 19.05
CA VAL A 50 8.19 -10.70 18.39
C VAL A 50 7.61 -9.76 19.43
N ILE A 51 7.99 -8.49 19.33
CA ILE A 51 7.47 -7.40 20.14
C ILE A 51 6.35 -6.72 19.36
N ILE A 52 5.17 -6.64 19.97
CA ILE A 52 4.04 -5.85 19.47
C ILE A 52 4.15 -4.46 20.07
N SER A 53 4.11 -3.44 19.22
CA SER A 53 4.20 -2.04 19.66
C SER A 53 3.34 -1.12 18.78
N ASN A 54 3.20 0.13 19.23
CA ASN A 54 2.44 1.19 18.53
C ASN A 54 1.00 0.83 18.17
N VAL A 55 0.33 -0.06 18.91
CA VAL A 55 -1.08 -0.39 18.68
C VAL A 55 -1.91 0.87 18.88
N SER A 56 -2.46 1.40 17.79
CA SER A 56 -3.14 2.70 17.77
C SER A 56 -4.16 2.76 16.64
N GLU A 57 -5.11 3.68 16.77
CA GLU A 57 -6.05 3.99 15.70
C GLU A 57 -5.54 5.19 14.90
N LEU A 58 -5.43 5.01 13.59
CA LEU A 58 -5.09 6.08 12.65
C LEU A 58 -6.29 7.03 12.45
N GLU A 59 -6.04 8.24 11.95
CA GLU A 59 -7.14 9.20 11.70
C GLU A 59 -8.19 8.69 10.69
N ASN A 60 -7.85 7.68 9.90
CA ASN A 60 -8.74 7.04 8.93
C ASN A 60 -9.48 5.80 9.49
N GLY A 61 -9.44 5.57 10.80
CA GLY A 61 -10.13 4.45 11.47
C GLY A 61 -9.47 3.08 11.27
N LYS A 62 -8.30 3.02 10.63
CA LYS A 62 -7.50 1.79 10.56
C LYS A 62 -6.74 1.56 11.85
N ILE A 63 -6.56 0.29 12.19
CA ILE A 63 -5.70 -0.13 13.29
C ILE A 63 -4.27 -0.22 12.77
N PHE A 64 -3.37 0.51 13.42
CA PHE A 64 -1.95 0.48 13.17
C PHE A 64 -1.24 -0.24 14.31
N PHE A 65 -0.23 -1.03 13.96
CA PHE A 65 0.69 -1.62 14.92
C PHE A 65 1.99 -2.01 14.23
N THR A 66 3.03 -2.21 15.03
CA THR A 66 4.34 -2.68 14.60
C THR A 66 4.66 -4.01 15.22
N LEU A 67 5.28 -4.89 14.42
CA LEU A 67 5.86 -6.15 14.86
C LEU A 67 7.37 -6.09 14.66
N GLU A 68 8.10 -6.12 15.76
CA GLU A 68 9.56 -6.12 15.76
C GLU A 68 10.08 -7.47 16.21
N SER A 69 10.78 -8.18 15.33
CA SER A 69 11.45 -9.42 15.70
C SER A 69 12.77 -9.14 16.42
N ASP A 70 13.16 -10.02 17.33
CA ASP A 70 14.49 -10.04 17.97
C ASP A 70 15.62 -9.92 16.91
N ASP A 71 16.72 -9.25 17.26
CA ASP A 71 17.90 -9.04 16.40
C ASP A 71 18.49 -10.32 15.81
N THR A 72 18.26 -11.45 16.47
CA THR A 72 18.69 -12.78 16.03
C THR A 72 17.80 -13.37 14.92
N VAL A 73 16.64 -12.78 14.66
CA VAL A 73 15.65 -13.27 13.68
C VAL A 73 15.77 -12.50 12.38
N TYR A 74 16.13 -13.20 11.30
CA TYR A 74 16.06 -12.63 9.95
C TYR A 74 14.68 -12.85 9.34
N ALA A 75 13.74 -11.98 9.68
CA ALA A 75 12.40 -12.00 9.11
C ALA A 75 12.44 -11.70 7.60
N LYS A 76 11.79 -12.55 6.81
CA LYS A 76 11.84 -12.50 5.34
C LYS A 76 10.46 -12.30 4.72
N ASP A 77 9.43 -12.87 5.34
CA ASP A 77 8.07 -12.88 4.81
C ASP A 77 7.07 -12.74 5.96
N CYS A 78 5.86 -12.30 5.62
CA CYS A 78 4.75 -12.21 6.54
C CYS A 78 3.50 -12.72 5.83
N LYS A 79 2.75 -13.60 6.50
CA LYS A 79 1.47 -14.11 6.01
C LYS A 79 0.38 -13.80 7.02
N TRP A 80 -0.84 -13.73 6.53
CA TRP A 80 -2.00 -13.53 7.36
C TRP A 80 -3.17 -14.38 6.86
N GLN A 81 -4.13 -14.62 7.76
CA GLN A 81 -5.40 -15.26 7.43
C GLN A 81 -6.51 -14.60 8.24
N GLU A 82 -7.68 -14.43 7.62
CA GLU A 82 -8.89 -13.94 8.29
C GLU A 82 -9.87 -15.11 8.47
N LYS A 83 -10.43 -15.25 9.66
CA LYS A 83 -11.44 -16.25 9.99
C LYS A 83 -12.36 -15.73 11.09
N ASN A 84 -13.67 -15.83 10.89
CA ASN A 84 -14.67 -15.44 11.90
C ASN A 84 -14.45 -14.01 12.44
N GLN A 85 -14.18 -13.04 11.58
CA GLN A 85 -13.89 -11.65 11.97
C GLN A 85 -12.59 -11.47 12.78
N GLU A 86 -11.72 -12.48 12.83
CA GLU A 86 -10.42 -12.42 13.47
C GLU A 86 -9.31 -12.51 12.42
N ILE A 87 -8.23 -11.77 12.63
CA ILE A 87 -7.04 -11.82 11.79
C ILE A 87 -5.89 -12.48 12.55
N TYR A 88 -5.18 -13.38 11.89
CA TYR A 88 -4.01 -14.06 12.42
C TYR A 88 -2.80 -13.80 11.53
N ILE A 89 -1.74 -13.24 12.12
CA ILE A 89 -0.52 -12.80 11.42
C ILE A 89 0.65 -13.67 11.85
N THR A 90 1.46 -14.10 10.88
CA THR A 90 2.66 -14.91 11.12
C THR A 90 3.84 -14.35 10.33
N ILE A 91 4.92 -14.04 11.04
CA ILE A 91 6.21 -13.70 10.42
C ILE A 91 6.98 -14.99 10.18
N TYR A 92 7.62 -15.08 9.01
CA TYR A 92 8.47 -16.18 8.62
C TYR A 92 9.92 -15.73 8.47
N ALA A 93 10.83 -16.54 9.01
CA ALA A 93 12.27 -16.35 8.91
C ALA A 93 12.93 -17.56 8.25
N SER A 94 14.04 -17.32 7.56
CA SER A 94 14.91 -18.39 7.05
C SER A 94 15.78 -18.96 8.17
N ARG A 95 16.00 -20.27 8.19
CA ARG A 95 16.92 -20.92 9.15
C ARG A 95 18.38 -20.47 8.99
N TYR A 96 18.80 -20.16 7.76
CA TYR A 96 20.13 -19.61 7.47
C TYR A 96 20.08 -18.58 6.32
N ASN A 97 20.91 -17.54 6.40
CA ASN A 97 20.93 -16.43 5.43
C ASN A 97 22.12 -16.55 4.46
N PHE A 98 21.91 -17.11 3.26
CA PHE A 98 22.95 -17.23 2.23
C PHE A 98 22.67 -16.42 0.95
N PHE A 99 21.41 -16.12 0.63
CA PHE A 99 21.01 -15.48 -0.64
C PHE A 99 19.88 -14.46 -0.46
N GLY A 100 19.83 -13.77 0.68
CA GLY A 100 18.73 -12.91 1.11
C GLY A 100 18.16 -11.97 0.03
N LYS A 101 17.15 -12.45 -0.69
CA LYS A 101 16.20 -11.61 -1.42
C LYS A 101 14.94 -11.54 -0.57
N LYS A 102 14.60 -10.33 -0.14
CA LYS A 102 13.32 -10.02 0.48
C LYS A 102 12.25 -10.06 -0.61
N ASN A 103 11.23 -10.88 -0.44
CA ASN A 103 10.04 -10.84 -1.28
C ASN A 103 9.00 -10.05 -0.50
N MET A 104 8.72 -8.81 -0.88
CA MET A 104 7.50 -8.15 -0.44
C MET A 104 6.64 -7.85 -1.65
N LYS A 105 5.42 -8.39 -1.62
CA LYS A 105 4.32 -8.11 -2.55
C LYS A 105 2.99 -8.29 -1.82
N TYR A 106 2.76 -7.61 -0.70
CA TYR A 106 1.48 -7.75 0.00
C TYR A 106 0.97 -6.45 0.59
N ASP A 107 -0.34 -6.24 0.43
CA ASP A 107 -1.14 -5.06 0.81
C ASP A 107 -1.32 -4.86 2.32
N PHE A 108 -0.85 -5.81 3.14
CA PHE A 108 -1.21 -5.92 4.56
C PHE A 108 -0.14 -5.38 5.53
N GLY A 109 1.12 -5.28 5.09
CA GLY A 109 2.19 -4.75 5.92
C GLY A 109 3.51 -4.56 5.19
N MET A 110 4.40 -3.75 5.75
CA MET A 110 5.68 -3.37 5.14
C MET A 110 6.85 -3.59 6.12
N ASN A 111 7.89 -4.30 5.67
CA ASN A 111 9.16 -4.43 6.37
C ASN A 111 10.00 -3.17 6.15
N THR A 112 10.48 -2.57 7.23
CA THR A 112 11.31 -1.35 7.15
C THR A 112 12.74 -1.64 6.70
N VAL A 113 13.51 -0.56 6.52
CA VAL A 113 14.95 -0.62 6.28
C VAL A 113 15.68 -1.40 7.40
N ALA A 114 15.16 -1.40 8.63
CA ALA A 114 15.58 -2.28 9.71
C ALA A 114 14.90 -3.64 9.52
N LYS A 115 15.69 -4.65 9.12
CA LYS A 115 15.29 -5.99 8.67
C LYS A 115 14.27 -6.75 9.56
N ASN A 116 14.06 -6.28 10.78
CA ASN A 116 13.30 -6.94 11.82
C ASN A 116 11.99 -6.22 12.18
N ASN A 117 11.76 -5.02 11.64
CA ASN A 117 10.59 -4.21 11.98
C ASN A 117 9.57 -4.20 10.84
N TRP A 118 8.33 -4.56 11.15
CA TRP A 118 7.20 -4.66 10.25
C TRP A 118 6.07 -3.75 10.70
N LEU A 119 5.47 -3.02 9.76
CA LEU A 119 4.34 -2.14 10.03
C LEU A 119 3.08 -2.69 9.38
N PHE A 120 1.96 -2.56 10.09
CA PHE A 120 0.66 -3.03 9.64
C PHE A 120 -0.36 -1.91 9.70
N GLN A 121 -1.24 -1.88 8.70
CA GLN A 121 -2.41 -1.01 8.66
C GLN A 121 -3.63 -1.87 8.31
N VAL A 122 -4.46 -2.15 9.31
CA VAL A 122 -5.57 -3.10 9.20
C VAL A 122 -6.90 -2.35 9.18
N ARG A 123 -7.78 -2.69 8.24
CA ARG A 123 -9.13 -2.10 8.17
C ARG A 123 -10.00 -2.65 9.29
N ASN A 124 -10.76 -1.79 9.96
CA ASN A 124 -11.68 -2.16 11.03
C ASN A 124 -13.10 -2.49 10.49
N ASN A 125 -13.20 -3.16 9.33
CA ASN A 125 -14.48 -3.45 8.67
C ASN A 125 -15.11 -4.73 9.23
N GLY A 126 -15.54 -4.68 10.50
CA GLY A 126 -16.15 -5.82 11.18
C GLY A 126 -15.16 -6.85 11.71
N ILE A 127 -13.86 -6.52 11.72
CA ILE A 127 -12.84 -7.29 12.44
C ILE A 127 -13.01 -7.02 13.94
N THR A 128 -13.06 -8.07 14.73
CA THR A 128 -13.24 -7.98 16.18
C THR A 128 -11.92 -8.16 16.93
N LYS A 129 -10.99 -8.95 16.38
CA LYS A 129 -9.69 -9.22 17.00
C LYS A 129 -8.57 -9.42 15.97
N ILE A 130 -7.35 -9.04 16.35
CA ILE A 130 -6.13 -9.26 15.57
C ILE A 130 -5.12 -9.96 16.47
N TYR A 131 -4.49 -11.03 15.96
CA TYR A 131 -3.54 -11.86 16.67
C TYR A 131 -2.22 -12.01 15.92
N TYR A 132 -1.13 -12.12 16.68
CA TYR A 132 0.12 -12.70 16.23
C TYR A 132 0.16 -14.19 16.57
N THR A 133 0.67 -15.03 15.66
CA THR A 133 0.77 -16.46 15.90
C THR A 133 1.93 -17.10 15.14
N ASN A 134 2.56 -18.07 15.79
CA ASN A 134 3.50 -19.01 15.16
C ASN A 134 2.90 -20.43 15.02
N ALA A 135 1.62 -20.61 15.37
CA ALA A 135 0.95 -21.89 15.31
C ALA A 135 0.53 -22.26 13.88
N LYS A 136 0.73 -23.52 13.49
CA LYS A 136 0.24 -24.04 12.20
C LYS A 136 -1.29 -24.00 12.08
N ARG A 137 -2.00 -24.06 13.21
CA ARG A 137 -3.46 -23.99 13.33
C ARG A 137 -3.79 -22.95 14.40
N PRO A 138 -3.90 -21.68 14.02
CA PRO A 138 -4.07 -20.63 15.00
C PRO A 138 -5.51 -20.56 15.51
N THR A 139 -5.60 -20.19 16.78
CA THR A 139 -6.79 -20.01 17.60
C THR A 139 -6.49 -18.90 18.61
N GLU A 140 -7.51 -18.33 19.24
CA GLU A 140 -7.33 -17.39 20.34
C GLU A 140 -6.40 -17.93 21.45
N HIS A 141 -6.49 -19.21 21.81
CA HIS A 141 -5.72 -19.78 22.93
C HIS A 141 -4.22 -19.97 22.67
N ASN A 142 -3.81 -20.05 21.40
CA ASN A 142 -2.41 -20.29 21.01
C ASN A 142 -1.83 -19.14 20.19
N SER A 143 -2.45 -17.96 20.30
CA SER A 143 -2.04 -16.75 19.60
C SER A 143 -1.98 -15.59 20.59
N GLN A 144 -1.10 -14.63 20.32
CA GLN A 144 -0.93 -13.44 21.13
C GLN A 144 -1.85 -12.33 20.60
N LEU A 145 -2.69 -11.76 21.46
CA LEU A 145 -3.59 -10.67 21.07
C LEU A 145 -2.78 -9.40 20.74
N ILE A 146 -3.06 -8.80 19.59
CA ILE A 146 -2.54 -7.49 19.18
C ILE A 146 -3.57 -6.41 19.48
N TRP A 147 -4.82 -6.65 19.07
CA TRP A 147 -5.91 -5.68 19.15
C TRP A 147 -7.26 -6.39 19.28
N GLU A 148 -8.21 -5.75 19.95
CA GLU A 148 -9.62 -6.13 19.96
C GLU A 148 -10.53 -4.89 19.90
N GLN A 149 -11.76 -5.06 19.41
CA GLN A 149 -12.70 -3.97 19.10
C GLN A 149 -12.94 -2.98 20.26
N ASP A 150 -12.97 -3.48 21.50
CA ASP A 150 -13.25 -2.67 22.69
C ASP A 150 -11.95 -2.21 23.41
N MET A 151 -10.79 -2.47 22.81
CA MET A 151 -9.51 -2.02 23.35
C MET A 151 -9.43 -0.50 23.30
N ASN A 152 -9.19 0.12 24.45
CA ASN A 152 -8.98 1.56 24.50
C ASN A 152 -7.60 1.90 23.93
N LEU A 153 -7.59 2.39 22.69
CA LEU A 153 -6.37 2.72 21.98
C LEU A 153 -5.89 4.14 22.30
N THR A 154 -4.58 4.27 22.47
CA THR A 154 -3.95 5.58 22.51
C THR A 154 -3.95 6.17 21.10
N LYS A 155 -4.01 7.51 21.02
CA LYS A 155 -3.84 8.21 19.75
C LYS A 155 -2.47 7.91 19.19
N VAL A 156 -2.41 7.68 17.88
CA VAL A 156 -1.16 7.44 17.16
C VAL A 156 -0.13 8.55 17.44
N SER A 157 1.14 8.20 17.59
CA SER A 157 2.23 9.15 17.85
C SER A 157 2.57 9.96 16.59
N ASP A 158 3.18 11.14 16.76
CA ASP A 158 3.57 11.99 15.63
C ASP A 158 4.69 11.37 14.78
N GLU A 159 5.53 10.54 15.39
CA GLU A 159 6.55 9.75 14.70
C GLU A 159 5.89 8.75 13.73
N VAL A 160 4.89 8.00 14.22
CA VAL A 160 4.13 7.06 13.38
C VAL A 160 3.35 7.78 12.30
N ARG A 161 2.71 8.92 12.61
CA ARG A 161 2.04 9.76 11.59
C ARG A 161 3.00 10.16 10.47
N THR A 162 4.19 10.63 10.84
CA THR A 162 5.21 11.07 9.89
C THR A 162 5.68 9.89 9.03
N TYR A 163 5.89 8.73 9.64
CA TYR A 163 6.29 7.52 8.95
C TYR A 163 5.23 7.03 7.94
N VAL A 164 3.97 6.89 8.38
CA VAL A 164 2.85 6.41 7.53
C VAL A 164 2.66 7.32 6.31
N LYS A 165 2.87 8.63 6.48
CA LYS A 165 2.85 9.59 5.37
C LYS A 165 4.06 9.49 4.44
N THR A 166 5.24 9.19 4.99
CA THR A 166 6.50 9.16 4.24
C THR A 166 6.69 7.86 3.46
N TYR A 167 6.13 6.75 3.95
CA TYR A 167 6.28 5.42 3.34
C TYR A 167 4.91 4.76 3.11
N PRO A 168 4.14 5.19 2.10
CA PRO A 168 2.91 4.50 1.70
C PRO A 168 3.24 3.09 1.21
N CYS A 169 2.44 2.10 1.60
CA CYS A 169 2.59 0.72 1.14
C CYS A 169 2.42 0.65 -0.39
N TYR A 170 3.48 0.24 -1.09
CA TYR A 170 3.53 0.18 -2.56
C TYR A 170 2.67 -0.99 -3.08
N GLY A 171 1.67 -0.69 -3.93
CA GLY A 171 0.96 -1.70 -4.72
C GLY A 171 -0.35 -2.26 -4.15
N ASN A 172 -1.12 -1.47 -3.39
CA ASN A 172 -2.47 -1.89 -3.00
C ASN A 172 -3.35 -2.22 -4.22
N ASP A 173 -3.69 -3.50 -4.40
CA ASP A 173 -4.85 -3.91 -5.21
C ASP A 173 -6.17 -3.58 -4.47
N ILE A 174 -6.09 -3.19 -3.19
CA ILE A 174 -7.23 -2.77 -2.35
C ILE A 174 -7.23 -1.22 -2.15
N PRO A 175 -8.08 -0.48 -2.86
CA PRO A 175 -8.14 0.98 -2.82
C PRO A 175 -8.50 1.54 -1.45
N GLY A 176 -7.81 2.60 -1.03
CA GLY A 176 -7.99 3.28 0.25
C GLY A 176 -9.41 3.78 0.50
N MET A 177 -9.72 4.11 1.75
CA MET A 177 -11.07 4.51 2.16
C MET A 177 -11.56 5.75 1.40
N LEU A 178 -10.66 6.69 1.08
CA LEU A 178 -11.01 7.85 0.27
C LEU A 178 -11.43 7.44 -1.14
N ALA A 179 -10.69 6.52 -1.78
CA ALA A 179 -11.04 6.01 -3.11
C ALA A 179 -12.39 5.25 -3.12
N GLU A 180 -12.71 4.50 -2.06
CA GLU A 180 -14.02 3.85 -1.90
C GLU A 180 -15.15 4.87 -1.71
N GLN A 181 -14.98 5.83 -0.79
CA GLN A 181 -15.97 6.89 -0.57
C GLN A 181 -16.20 7.73 -1.82
N LEU A 182 -15.15 7.97 -2.59
CA LEU A 182 -15.22 8.68 -3.87
C LEU A 182 -15.95 7.88 -4.95
N PHE A 183 -15.73 6.56 -5.00
CA PHE A 183 -16.44 5.69 -5.93
C PHE A 183 -17.96 5.66 -5.65
N GLU A 184 -18.34 5.62 -4.37
CA GLU A 184 -19.71 5.71 -3.89
C GLU A 184 -20.36 7.09 -4.11
N ALA A 185 -19.54 8.15 -4.13
CA ALA A 185 -19.98 9.53 -4.32
C ALA A 185 -19.94 10.00 -5.78
N LYS A 186 -19.66 9.11 -6.74
CA LYS A 186 -19.69 9.43 -8.17
C LYS A 186 -21.04 10.05 -8.55
N ASN A 187 -20.98 11.02 -9.44
CA ASN A 187 -22.16 11.73 -9.90
C ASN A 187 -22.32 11.61 -11.43
N PRO A 188 -23.37 10.97 -11.96
CA PRO A 188 -23.57 10.92 -13.41
C PRO A 188 -23.90 12.28 -14.03
N TYR A 189 -24.35 13.27 -13.25
CA TYR A 189 -24.84 14.53 -13.78
C TYR A 189 -24.57 15.73 -12.87
N ILE A 190 -23.77 16.69 -13.35
CA ILE A 190 -23.38 17.89 -12.60
C ILE A 190 -24.57 18.76 -12.13
N GLY A 191 -25.76 18.67 -12.75
CA GLY A 191 -26.92 19.43 -12.27
C GLY A 191 -27.47 18.96 -10.92
N ASP A 192 -27.05 17.80 -10.42
CA ASP A 192 -27.35 17.34 -9.06
C ASP A 192 -26.41 17.99 -8.03
N MET A 193 -26.85 19.14 -7.51
CA MET A 193 -26.07 19.89 -6.51
C MET A 193 -25.85 19.11 -5.20
N GLN A 194 -26.76 18.20 -4.83
CA GLN A 194 -26.62 17.44 -3.59
C GLN A 194 -25.52 16.39 -3.74
N ALA A 195 -25.49 15.68 -4.87
CA ALA A 195 -24.42 14.74 -5.22
C ALA A 195 -23.07 15.45 -5.37
N ASN A 196 -23.04 16.63 -6.00
CA ASN A 196 -21.83 17.46 -6.09
C ASN A 196 -21.26 17.79 -4.71
N ASN A 197 -22.10 18.31 -3.82
CA ASN A 197 -21.67 18.68 -2.47
C ASN A 197 -21.16 17.47 -1.68
N ARG A 198 -21.80 16.30 -1.84
CA ARG A 198 -21.29 15.04 -1.26
C ARG A 198 -19.88 14.75 -1.79
N LEU A 199 -19.67 14.77 -3.11
CA LEU A 199 -18.37 14.50 -3.72
C LEU A 199 -17.27 15.46 -3.22
N ALA A 200 -17.54 16.77 -3.25
CA ALA A 200 -16.61 17.80 -2.75
C ALA A 200 -16.31 17.66 -1.25
N SER A 201 -17.28 17.18 -0.46
CA SER A 201 -17.10 16.93 0.98
C SER A 201 -16.20 15.72 1.25
N VAL A 202 -16.28 14.65 0.44
CA VAL A 202 -15.45 13.45 0.60
C VAL A 202 -13.96 13.78 0.43
N ILE A 203 -13.61 14.57 -0.60
CA ILE A 203 -12.22 15.06 -0.79
C ILE A 203 -11.87 16.27 0.07
N ASN A 204 -12.77 16.69 0.97
CA ASN A 204 -12.53 17.68 2.02
C ASN A 204 -12.00 19.05 1.54
N ILE A 205 -12.39 19.53 0.35
CA ILE A 205 -11.92 20.82 -0.22
C ILE A 205 -11.99 21.95 0.79
N LYS A 206 -13.10 22.06 1.52
CA LYS A 206 -13.34 23.11 2.52
C LYS A 206 -12.28 23.13 3.63
N LYS A 207 -11.86 21.93 4.09
CA LYS A 207 -10.89 21.79 5.18
C LYS A 207 -9.50 22.27 4.77
N TYR A 208 -9.13 22.10 3.50
CA TYR A 208 -7.78 22.39 3.00
C TYR A 208 -7.65 23.74 2.30
N LEU A 209 -8.72 24.22 1.65
CA LEU A 209 -8.69 25.43 0.82
C LEU A 209 -9.61 26.55 1.34
N GLY A 210 -10.32 26.32 2.45
CA GLY A 210 -11.17 27.33 3.08
C GLY A 210 -12.60 27.35 2.56
N ASP A 211 -13.36 28.34 3.01
CA ASP A 211 -14.78 28.48 2.67
C ASP A 211 -14.97 28.95 1.22
N TYR A 212 -15.97 28.39 0.55
CA TYR A 212 -16.31 28.73 -0.82
C TYR A 212 -17.83 28.69 -1.07
N LYS A 213 -18.25 29.38 -2.12
CA LYS A 213 -19.55 29.21 -2.78
C LYS A 213 -19.36 28.42 -4.07
N VAL A 214 -20.44 27.85 -4.60
CA VAL A 214 -20.41 27.11 -5.86
C VAL A 214 -21.47 27.60 -6.83
N SER A 215 -21.12 27.58 -8.12
CA SER A 215 -22.04 27.87 -9.23
C SER A 215 -21.84 26.88 -10.37
N LEU A 216 -22.91 26.61 -11.13
CA LEU A 216 -22.91 25.63 -12.21
C LEU A 216 -23.23 26.28 -13.57
N GLN A 217 -22.58 25.79 -14.62
CA GLN A 217 -22.95 26.05 -16.02
C GLN A 217 -23.48 24.76 -16.64
N THR A 218 -24.79 24.67 -16.81
CA THR A 218 -25.48 23.48 -17.36
C THR A 218 -26.38 23.78 -18.55
N LYS A 219 -26.40 25.04 -19.02
CA LYS A 219 -27.24 25.46 -20.16
C LYS A 219 -26.77 24.85 -21.47
N GLU A 220 -25.46 24.85 -21.69
CA GLU A 220 -24.80 24.33 -22.89
C GLU A 220 -23.40 23.83 -22.54
N GLU A 221 -22.82 22.98 -23.39
CA GLU A 221 -21.45 22.55 -23.24
C GLU A 221 -20.46 23.70 -23.51
N PRO A 222 -19.30 23.74 -22.82
CA PRO A 222 -18.84 22.79 -21.80
C PRO A 222 -19.58 22.96 -20.47
N TYR A 223 -20.01 21.84 -19.87
CA TYR A 223 -20.60 21.87 -18.54
C TYR A 223 -19.53 22.16 -17.48
N GLY A 224 -19.84 23.08 -16.58
CA GLY A 224 -18.86 23.66 -15.67
C GLY A 224 -19.31 23.70 -14.21
N TRP A 225 -18.34 23.58 -13.31
CA TRP A 225 -18.50 23.78 -11.87
C TRP A 225 -17.46 24.77 -11.37
N THR A 226 -17.92 25.88 -10.80
CA THR A 226 -17.07 26.97 -10.32
C THR A 226 -17.07 27.01 -8.79
N PHE A 227 -15.87 27.14 -8.20
CA PHE A 227 -15.65 27.36 -6.77
C PHE A 227 -15.23 28.81 -6.52
N GLU A 228 -16.02 29.55 -5.77
CA GLU A 228 -15.76 30.94 -5.41
C GLU A 228 -15.31 31.00 -3.96
N PHE A 229 -14.00 30.97 -3.73
CA PHE A 229 -13.42 31.02 -2.39
C PHE A 229 -13.56 32.42 -1.79
N ILE A 230 -13.87 32.46 -0.49
CA ILE A 230 -14.22 33.68 0.25
C ILE A 230 -12.96 34.37 0.78
N ASP A 231 -12.02 33.58 1.29
CA ASP A 231 -10.82 34.09 1.95
C ASP A 231 -9.75 34.51 0.95
N LYS A 232 -9.03 35.59 1.30
CA LYS A 232 -7.88 36.05 0.53
C LYS A 232 -6.77 35.01 0.56
N VAL A 233 -6.20 34.70 -0.61
CA VAL A 233 -4.99 33.88 -0.73
C VAL A 233 -3.79 34.79 -0.90
N GLU A 234 -2.88 34.74 0.07
CA GLU A 234 -1.64 35.52 0.05
C GLU A 234 -0.76 35.14 -1.15
N GLN A 235 -0.05 36.12 -1.73
CA GLN A 235 0.69 35.95 -2.99
C GLN A 235 1.66 34.76 -2.95
N PHE A 236 2.36 34.56 -1.83
CA PHE A 236 3.32 33.46 -1.64
C PHE A 236 2.65 32.07 -1.58
N ASN A 237 1.35 31.98 -1.28
CA ASN A 237 0.60 30.72 -1.20
C ASN A 237 -0.19 30.39 -2.48
N GLN A 238 -0.36 31.35 -3.41
CA GLN A 238 -1.23 31.16 -4.58
C GLN A 238 -0.82 29.98 -5.45
N LYS A 239 0.48 29.71 -5.59
CA LYS A 239 0.98 28.58 -6.39
C LYS A 239 0.49 27.25 -5.80
N GLU A 240 0.75 27.01 -4.51
CA GLU A 240 0.34 25.79 -3.81
C GLU A 240 -1.18 25.63 -3.77
N PHE A 241 -1.90 26.74 -3.52
CA PHE A 241 -3.35 26.78 -3.58
C PHE A 241 -3.88 26.32 -4.94
N ASN A 242 -3.34 26.88 -6.03
CA ASN A 242 -3.75 26.54 -7.39
C ASN A 242 -3.37 25.12 -7.80
N GLU A 243 -2.20 24.63 -7.37
CA GLU A 243 -1.78 23.24 -7.59
C GLU A 243 -2.71 22.26 -6.85
N THR A 244 -3.02 22.53 -5.59
CA THR A 244 -3.93 21.72 -4.77
C THR A 244 -5.34 21.72 -5.35
N MET A 245 -5.89 22.89 -5.70
CA MET A 245 -7.23 22.99 -6.28
C MET A 245 -7.32 22.32 -7.65
N ARG A 246 -6.25 22.40 -8.47
CA ARG A 246 -6.16 21.68 -9.74
C ARG A 246 -6.17 20.17 -9.56
N ASN A 247 -5.48 19.65 -8.54
CA ASN A 247 -5.50 18.23 -8.21
C ASN A 247 -6.91 17.76 -7.80
N TYR A 248 -7.62 18.54 -6.98
CA TYR A 248 -9.03 18.28 -6.68
C TYR A 248 -9.93 18.37 -7.91
N ALA A 249 -9.71 19.36 -8.78
CA ALA A 249 -10.45 19.51 -10.03
C ALA A 249 -10.33 18.27 -10.93
N TYR A 250 -9.16 17.61 -10.98
CA TYR A 250 -9.01 16.35 -11.70
C TYR A 250 -9.89 15.24 -11.13
N VAL A 251 -9.95 15.10 -9.81
CA VAL A 251 -10.84 14.13 -9.14
C VAL A 251 -12.32 14.45 -9.41
N LEU A 252 -12.73 15.71 -9.27
CA LEU A 252 -14.11 16.13 -9.53
C LEU A 252 -14.53 15.87 -10.99
N ILE A 253 -13.66 16.19 -11.95
CA ILE A 253 -13.89 15.93 -13.37
C ILE A 253 -13.94 14.43 -13.63
N ALA A 254 -13.03 13.64 -13.08
CA ALA A 254 -13.03 12.19 -13.27
C ALA A 254 -14.33 11.54 -12.78
N LEU A 255 -14.85 12.00 -11.63
CA LEU A 255 -15.95 11.35 -10.91
C LEU A 255 -17.33 11.96 -11.18
N THR A 256 -17.41 13.00 -12.01
CA THR A 256 -18.67 13.57 -12.47
C THR A 256 -18.82 13.38 -13.97
N ASP A 257 -19.67 12.46 -14.45
CA ASP A 257 -19.60 11.94 -15.82
C ASP A 257 -19.66 13.04 -16.90
N ASN A 258 -20.66 13.93 -16.85
CA ASN A 258 -20.81 15.00 -17.86
C ASN A 258 -20.02 16.29 -17.57
N LEU A 259 -19.26 16.37 -16.46
CA LEU A 259 -18.50 17.58 -16.13
C LEU A 259 -17.31 17.77 -17.09
N SER A 260 -17.26 18.91 -17.78
CA SER A 260 -16.23 19.20 -18.77
C SER A 260 -15.10 20.08 -18.22
N GLN A 261 -15.39 20.93 -17.24
CA GLN A 261 -14.43 21.87 -16.67
C GLN A 261 -14.73 22.21 -15.21
N VAL A 262 -13.68 22.46 -14.44
CA VAL A 262 -13.77 23.05 -13.11
C VAL A 262 -13.04 24.39 -13.13
N SER A 263 -13.65 25.40 -12.53
CA SER A 263 -13.07 26.74 -12.38
C SER A 263 -13.01 27.12 -10.92
N TRP A 264 -12.09 27.99 -10.55
CA TRP A 264 -12.07 28.57 -9.22
C TRP A 264 -11.62 30.03 -9.24
N THR A 265 -12.12 30.78 -8.27
CA THR A 265 -11.76 32.18 -8.05
C THR A 265 -11.50 32.43 -6.58
N TYR A 266 -10.59 33.34 -6.27
CA TYR A 266 -10.30 33.78 -4.90
C TYR A 266 -9.79 35.23 -4.89
N PRO A 267 -10.01 35.98 -3.80
CA PRO A 267 -9.36 37.27 -3.60
C PRO A 267 -7.85 37.11 -3.45
N SER A 268 -7.07 37.98 -4.08
CA SER A 268 -5.62 38.10 -3.97
C SER A 268 -5.23 39.55 -3.64
N GLU A 269 -3.94 39.84 -3.51
CA GLU A 269 -3.45 41.22 -3.39
C GLU A 269 -3.69 42.05 -4.66
N ASP A 270 -3.65 41.39 -5.82
CA ASP A 270 -3.79 42.00 -7.14
C ASP A 270 -5.27 42.10 -7.60
N GLY A 271 -6.21 41.64 -6.76
CA GLY A 271 -7.65 41.69 -7.04
C GLY A 271 -8.32 40.33 -6.93
N GLN A 272 -9.03 39.90 -7.97
CA GLN A 272 -9.70 38.59 -7.99
C GLN A 272 -8.99 37.70 -9.01
N GLU A 273 -8.43 36.59 -8.52
CA GLU A 273 -7.82 35.58 -9.39
C GLU A 273 -8.89 34.64 -9.93
N LYS A 274 -8.66 34.14 -11.15
CA LYS A 274 -9.52 33.15 -11.79
C LYS A 274 -8.69 32.12 -12.54
N GLN A 275 -8.93 30.86 -12.25
CA GLN A 275 -8.26 29.72 -12.86
C GLN A 275 -9.30 28.68 -13.29
N HIS A 276 -8.92 27.81 -14.20
CA HIS A 276 -9.75 26.68 -14.61
C HIS A 276 -8.90 25.54 -15.15
N VAL A 277 -9.51 24.36 -15.22
CA VAL A 277 -8.97 23.22 -15.96
C VAL A 277 -10.09 22.40 -16.59
N SER A 278 -9.85 21.96 -17.82
CA SER A 278 -10.76 21.13 -18.60
C SER A 278 -10.43 19.65 -18.50
N ALA A 279 -11.40 18.79 -18.83
CA ALA A 279 -11.20 17.35 -18.94
C ALA A 279 -10.11 16.96 -19.96
N LYS A 280 -9.95 17.76 -21.03
CA LYS A 280 -8.91 17.57 -22.05
C LYS A 280 -7.51 17.86 -21.48
N GLU A 281 -7.37 18.94 -20.73
CA GLU A 281 -6.10 19.28 -20.07
C GLU A 281 -5.76 18.26 -18.98
N ALA A 282 -6.74 17.82 -18.18
CA ALA A 282 -6.56 16.76 -17.19
C ALA A 282 -6.09 15.44 -17.82
N THR A 283 -6.72 15.04 -18.92
CA THR A 283 -6.34 13.83 -19.69
C THR A 283 -4.91 13.92 -20.21
N LYS A 284 -4.52 15.09 -20.73
CA LYS A 284 -3.16 15.33 -21.21
C LYS A 284 -2.15 15.29 -20.06
N ALA A 285 -2.46 15.91 -18.93
CA ALA A 285 -1.58 15.98 -17.77
C ALA A 285 -1.34 14.61 -17.12
N LEU A 286 -2.34 13.73 -17.10
CA LEU A 286 -2.26 12.40 -16.47
C LEU A 286 -1.87 11.28 -17.44
N GLU A 287 -1.68 11.62 -18.73
CA GLU A 287 -1.39 10.69 -19.84
C GLU A 287 -2.37 9.51 -19.92
N LYS A 288 -3.61 9.73 -19.45
CA LYS A 288 -4.68 8.73 -19.37
C LYS A 288 -6.03 9.45 -19.41
N GLU A 289 -7.01 8.88 -20.10
CA GLU A 289 -8.35 9.45 -20.23
C GLU A 289 -8.97 9.67 -18.84
N ILE A 290 -9.32 10.93 -18.53
CA ILE A 290 -9.67 11.33 -17.16
C ILE A 290 -10.91 10.60 -16.61
N LYS A 291 -11.93 10.32 -17.44
CA LYS A 291 -13.14 9.63 -17.01
C LYS A 291 -12.92 8.14 -16.76
N SER A 292 -11.84 7.56 -17.29
CA SER A 292 -11.49 6.16 -17.06
C SER A 292 -11.17 5.86 -15.61
N TYR A 293 -10.75 6.87 -14.83
CA TYR A 293 -10.47 6.70 -13.40
C TYR A 293 -11.74 6.41 -12.57
N SER A 294 -12.94 6.74 -13.05
CA SER A 294 -14.19 6.46 -12.33
C SER A 294 -14.68 5.01 -12.46
N LYS A 295 -14.01 4.19 -13.27
CA LYS A 295 -14.45 2.84 -13.63
C LYS A 295 -14.21 1.80 -12.54
N SER A 296 -13.27 2.04 -11.63
CA SER A 296 -13.04 1.20 -10.46
C SER A 296 -12.44 2.02 -9.32
N THR A 297 -12.64 1.55 -8.09
CA THR A 297 -11.99 2.11 -6.91
C THR A 297 -10.45 2.10 -7.02
N ILE A 298 -9.87 1.07 -7.67
CA ILE A 298 -8.41 0.98 -7.94
C ILE A 298 -7.97 2.12 -8.87
N ALA A 299 -8.74 2.41 -9.91
CA ALA A 299 -8.42 3.51 -10.80
C ALA A 299 -8.53 4.85 -10.07
N ILE A 300 -9.52 5.04 -9.18
CA ILE A 300 -9.58 6.22 -8.31
C ILE A 300 -8.34 6.31 -7.42
N GLN A 301 -7.89 5.20 -6.83
CA GLN A 301 -6.68 5.18 -6.03
C GLN A 301 -5.44 5.59 -6.82
N GLU A 302 -5.30 5.10 -8.06
CA GLU A 302 -4.23 5.54 -8.97
C GLU A 302 -4.29 7.06 -9.22
N LEU A 303 -5.49 7.61 -9.39
CA LEU A 303 -5.69 9.05 -9.55
C LEU A 303 -5.27 9.82 -8.30
N LEU A 304 -5.64 9.36 -7.11
CA LEU A 304 -5.27 10.00 -5.85
C LEU A 304 -3.75 10.05 -5.67
N TYR A 305 -3.04 8.95 -5.96
CA TYR A 305 -1.57 8.91 -5.93
C TYR A 305 -0.93 9.84 -6.95
N LYS A 306 -1.45 9.86 -8.20
CA LYS A 306 -0.91 10.74 -9.25
C LYS A 306 -1.12 12.22 -8.95
N THR A 307 -2.17 12.55 -8.19
CA THR A 307 -2.52 13.91 -7.82
C THR A 307 -1.99 14.33 -6.45
N GLY A 308 -1.30 13.43 -5.72
CA GLY A 308 -0.73 13.70 -4.41
C GLY A 308 -1.76 14.03 -3.32
N ILE A 309 -3.01 13.59 -3.50
CA ILE A 309 -4.07 13.70 -2.47
C ILE A 309 -3.88 12.61 -1.41
N GLU A 310 -3.33 11.46 -1.81
CA GLU A 310 -2.77 10.40 -0.98
C GLU A 310 -1.36 10.05 -1.47
#